data_AF-A0A1Z5KHV7-F1
#
_entry.id   AF-A0A1Z5KHV7-F1
#
_cell.length_a   1.000
_cell.length_b   1.000
_cell.length_c   1.000
_cell.angle_alpha   90.00
_cell.angle_beta   90.00
_cell.angle_gamma   90.00
#
_symmetry.space_group_name_H-M   'P 1'
#
loop_
_entity.id
_entity.type
_entity.pdbx_description
1 polymer ?
#
loop_
_entity_poly.entity_id
_entity_poly.type
_entity_poly.pdbx_seq_one_letter_code
_entity_poly.pdbx_strand_id
1 'polypeptide(L)'
;MKVLLHYEDNENTALHKSLKITLPKSWKTGPSSKLLDQFVESYNDGTLGSSNPLDSSQLHLALKQSDQSFVMIASDATVVDDIPDRADVYIRHGTSQTKQDMAVLERQAQEAKERERQDTVACTHFGCRNRFPKQGPFPECRYHKSPPVFHETAKFWSCCPQKKAYDWEDFQNIPGCMTGICTAVKETEGKQFLGGTDLREQAGEGTPLKSIDDFNRAQAAGGSAAAPVLERLAGVLEELGIEKELFQQVTNGIREEKRRSGITGEAELLDQVKEELGAKLKAAVKAIAVEQLRIK
;
A
#
# COMPACT_ATOMS: atom_id res chain seq x y z
N MET A 1 -21.40 15.01 40.56
CA MET A 1 -20.33 14.18 40.01
C MET A 1 -19.57 13.62 41.18
N LYS A 2 -19.38 12.31 41.20
CA LYS A 2 -18.61 11.61 42.25
C LYS A 2 -17.40 10.99 41.58
N VAL A 3 -16.26 10.97 42.25
CA VAL A 3 -15.05 10.27 41.78
C VAL A 3 -14.48 9.50 42.96
N LEU A 4 -13.88 8.34 42.69
CA LEU A 4 -13.12 7.58 43.67
C LEU A 4 -11.64 7.74 43.32
N LEU A 5 -10.86 8.27 44.26
CA LEU A 5 -9.42 8.41 44.13
C LEU A 5 -8.74 7.26 44.86
N HIS A 6 -7.89 6.51 44.17
CA HIS A 6 -7.16 5.37 44.70
C HIS A 6 -5.65 5.65 44.66
N TYR A 7 -5.02 5.71 45.82
CA TYR A 7 -3.57 5.65 45.92
C TYR A 7 -3.16 4.24 46.30
N GLU A 8 -2.30 3.64 45.48
CA GLU A 8 -1.71 2.33 45.70
C GLU A 8 -0.19 2.46 45.67
N ASP A 9 0.43 2.29 46.82
CA ASP A 9 1.88 2.23 46.97
C ASP A 9 2.40 0.89 46.44
N ASN A 10 3.53 0.91 45.72
CA ASN A 10 4.08 -0.29 45.08
C ASN A 10 4.74 -1.25 46.07
N GLU A 11 5.21 -0.75 47.21
CA GLU A 11 5.99 -1.52 48.18
C GLU A 11 5.17 -1.88 49.42
N ASN A 12 4.28 -0.97 49.84
CA ASN A 12 3.56 -1.12 51.10
C ASN A 12 2.04 -0.98 50.94
N THR A 13 1.35 -2.11 50.93
CA THR A 13 -0.11 -2.18 50.87
C THR A 13 -0.82 -1.47 52.04
N ALA A 14 -0.15 -1.28 53.18
CA ALA A 14 -0.71 -0.54 54.32
C ALA A 14 -0.84 0.97 54.06
N LEU A 15 -0.15 1.49 53.04
CA LEU A 15 -0.22 2.90 52.63
C LEU A 15 -1.32 3.15 51.59
N HIS A 16 -2.04 2.10 51.15
CA HIS A 16 -3.12 2.23 50.20
C HIS A 16 -4.26 3.05 50.80
N LYS A 17 -4.73 4.05 50.06
CA LYS A 17 -5.84 4.91 50.52
C LYS A 17 -6.79 5.17 49.38
N SER A 18 -8.08 4.93 49.65
CA SER A 18 -9.17 5.26 48.73
C SER A 18 -10.02 6.39 49.32
N LEU A 19 -10.26 7.44 48.53
CA LEU A 19 -11.06 8.59 48.94
C LEU A 19 -12.18 8.83 47.94
N LYS A 20 -13.42 8.75 48.40
CA LYS A 20 -14.60 9.06 47.61
C LYS A 20 -14.94 10.54 47.74
N ILE A 21 -14.81 11.30 46.66
CA ILE A 21 -15.10 12.74 46.63
C ILE A 21 -16.40 12.99 45.89
N THR A 22 -17.28 13.79 46.50
CA THR A 22 -18.44 14.38 45.80
C THR A 22 -18.07 15.80 45.37
N LEU A 23 -17.94 16.02 44.07
CA LEU A 23 -17.35 17.25 43.53
C LEU A 23 -18.30 18.46 43.63
N PRO A 24 -17.85 19.58 44.24
CA PRO A 24 -18.55 20.86 44.18
C PRO A 24 -18.74 21.34 42.74
N LYS A 25 -19.76 22.19 42.49
CA LYS A 25 -20.03 22.72 41.13
C LYS A 25 -18.83 23.48 40.55
N SER A 26 -18.10 24.23 41.38
CA SER A 26 -16.93 25.02 40.97
C SER A 26 -15.71 24.18 40.55
N TRP A 27 -15.66 22.90 40.94
CA TRP A 27 -14.53 22.01 40.63
C TRP A 27 -14.75 21.23 39.35
N LYS A 28 -16.01 21.04 38.94
CA LYS A 28 -16.35 20.33 37.70
C LYS A 28 -15.70 20.97 36.48
N THR A 29 -15.68 22.29 36.43
CA THR A 29 -15.06 23.08 35.35
C THR A 29 -13.62 23.48 35.67
N GLY A 30 -13.06 22.98 36.76
CA GLY A 30 -11.69 23.27 37.19
C GLY A 30 -10.68 22.24 36.66
N PRO A 31 -9.38 22.51 36.84
CA PRO A 31 -8.32 21.59 36.48
C PRO A 31 -8.33 20.35 37.38
N SER A 32 -7.91 19.22 36.83
CA SER A 32 -7.81 17.94 37.52
C SER A 32 -6.78 17.98 38.65
N SER A 33 -5.77 18.86 38.59
CA SER A 33 -4.77 19.06 39.64
C SER A 33 -5.37 19.32 41.01
N LYS A 34 -6.53 20.00 41.08
CA LYS A 34 -7.25 20.23 42.35
C LYS A 34 -7.68 18.94 43.04
N LEU A 35 -7.98 17.89 42.27
CA LEU A 35 -8.33 16.58 42.84
C LEU A 35 -7.11 15.92 43.49
N LEU A 36 -5.95 16.06 42.84
CA LEU A 36 -4.70 15.53 43.37
C LEU A 36 -4.29 16.26 44.64
N ASP A 37 -4.29 17.60 44.62
CA ASP A 37 -3.94 18.41 45.78
C ASP A 37 -4.87 18.12 46.96
N GLN A 38 -6.18 18.02 46.72
CA GLN A 38 -7.15 17.67 47.77
C GLN A 38 -6.93 16.27 48.35
N PHE A 39 -6.51 15.32 47.53
CA PHE A 39 -6.17 13.98 48.01
C PHE A 39 -4.90 14.01 48.85
N VAL A 40 -3.85 14.67 48.37
CA VAL A 40 -2.56 14.77 49.05
C VAL A 40 -2.74 15.46 50.40
N GLU A 41 -3.49 16.56 50.47
CA GLU A 41 -3.85 17.23 51.73
C GLU A 41 -4.59 16.27 52.67
N SER A 42 -5.66 15.61 52.18
CA SER A 42 -6.40 14.63 52.99
C SER A 42 -5.57 13.43 53.44
N TYR A 43 -4.59 13.00 52.64
CA TYR A 43 -3.66 11.93 52.95
C TYR A 43 -2.67 12.38 54.03
N ASN A 44 -2.04 13.53 53.84
CA ASN A 44 -1.00 14.09 54.69
C ASN A 44 -1.51 14.48 56.09
N ASP A 45 -2.74 14.98 56.18
CA ASP A 45 -3.42 15.28 57.44
C ASP A 45 -3.81 14.00 58.23
N GLY A 46 -3.79 12.85 57.57
CA GLY A 46 -4.12 11.56 58.17
C GLY A 46 -2.94 10.90 58.90
N THR A 47 -3.23 9.79 59.58
CA THR A 47 -2.22 8.98 60.28
C THR A 47 -1.15 8.41 59.35
N LEU A 48 -1.51 8.10 58.10
CA LEU A 48 -0.58 7.59 57.06
C LEU A 48 0.37 8.67 56.56
N GLY A 49 -0.10 9.93 56.50
CA GLY A 49 0.68 11.08 56.05
C GLY A 49 1.81 11.49 56.99
N SER A 50 1.64 11.23 58.29
CA SER A 50 2.65 11.52 59.30
C SER A 50 3.90 10.64 59.18
N SER A 51 3.75 9.41 58.67
CA SER A 51 4.88 8.48 58.47
C SER A 51 5.42 8.50 57.05
N ASN A 52 4.58 8.75 56.04
CA ASN A 52 4.99 8.82 54.63
C ASN A 52 4.24 9.96 53.90
N PRO A 53 4.69 11.22 54.04
CA PRO A 53 4.02 12.35 53.40
C PRO A 53 4.12 12.25 51.88
N LEU A 54 3.01 12.53 51.20
CA LEU A 54 2.93 12.58 49.75
C LEU A 54 3.21 14.01 49.24
N ASP A 55 3.87 14.10 48.10
CA ASP A 55 4.14 15.35 47.38
C ASP A 55 3.37 15.34 46.06
N SER A 56 2.50 16.33 45.83
CA SER A 56 1.72 16.43 44.60
C SER A 56 2.58 16.64 43.35
N SER A 57 3.81 17.17 43.49
CA SER A 57 4.72 17.36 42.35
C SER A 57 5.27 16.04 41.78
N GLN A 58 5.26 14.97 42.59
CA GLN A 58 5.78 13.64 42.23
C GLN A 58 4.67 12.65 41.90
N LEU A 59 3.43 13.12 41.80
CA LEU A 59 2.25 12.29 41.59
C LEU A 59 1.47 12.79 40.37
N HIS A 60 0.74 11.87 39.74
CA HIS A 60 -0.21 12.19 38.69
C HIS A 60 -1.48 11.36 38.82
N LEU A 61 -2.57 11.87 38.24
CA LEU A 61 -3.83 11.16 38.12
C LEU A 61 -3.81 10.28 36.88
N ALA A 62 -4.45 9.12 36.94
CA ALA A 62 -4.57 8.21 35.82
C ALA A 62 -5.90 7.45 35.85
N LEU A 63 -6.40 7.08 34.67
CA LEU A 63 -7.54 6.17 34.53
C LEU A 63 -7.03 4.77 34.18
N LYS A 64 -7.63 3.74 34.79
CA LYS A 64 -7.33 2.35 34.46
C LYS A 64 -7.94 2.01 33.09
N GLN A 65 -7.12 1.58 32.14
CA GLN A 65 -7.56 1.18 30.79
C GLN A 65 -7.67 -0.35 30.65
N SER A 66 -6.79 -1.10 31.33
CA SER A 66 -6.84 -2.57 31.44
C SER A 66 -6.31 -3.00 32.81
N ASP A 67 -6.27 -4.29 33.12
CA ASP A 67 -5.79 -4.78 34.42
C ASP A 67 -4.35 -4.38 34.77
N GLN A 68 -3.54 -4.01 33.78
CA GLN A 68 -2.15 -3.61 33.99
C GLN A 68 -1.78 -2.27 33.33
N SER A 69 -2.72 -1.56 32.71
CA SER A 69 -2.43 -0.30 32.01
C SER A 69 -3.24 0.88 32.56
N PHE A 70 -2.55 2.00 32.72
CA PHE A 70 -3.10 3.27 33.20
C PHE A 70 -2.78 4.36 32.18
N VAL A 71 -3.73 5.28 31.96
CA VAL A 71 -3.58 6.44 31.09
C VAL A 71 -3.55 7.68 31.98
N MET A 72 -2.45 8.44 31.91
CA MET A 72 -2.28 9.68 32.66
C MET A 72 -3.35 10.71 32.24
N ILE A 73 -3.95 11.36 33.24
CA ILE A 73 -4.82 12.52 33.07
C ILE A 73 -3.95 13.76 33.23
N ALA A 74 -4.05 14.68 32.27
CA ALA A 74 -3.29 15.92 32.31
C ALA A 74 -3.71 16.80 33.52
N SER A 75 -2.77 17.52 34.13
CA SER A 75 -3.02 18.38 35.31
C SER A 75 -4.02 19.50 35.07
N ASP A 76 -4.06 20.03 33.84
CA ASP A 76 -4.96 21.07 33.35
C ASP A 76 -6.22 20.51 32.67
N ALA A 77 -6.42 19.18 32.71
CA ALA A 77 -7.63 18.54 32.23
C ALA A 77 -8.86 19.03 32.98
N THR A 78 -9.95 19.29 32.26
CA THR A 78 -11.19 19.76 32.87
C THR A 78 -11.92 18.56 33.43
N VAL A 79 -12.18 18.55 34.74
CA VAL A 79 -12.69 17.36 35.44
C VAL A 79 -13.96 16.80 34.79
N VAL A 80 -14.91 17.64 34.39
CA VAL A 80 -16.17 17.17 33.79
C VAL A 80 -16.01 16.62 32.38
N ASP A 81 -15.00 17.06 31.64
CA ASP A 81 -14.79 16.68 30.24
C ASP A 81 -13.90 15.44 30.12
N ASP A 82 -12.87 15.35 30.98
CA ASP A 82 -11.82 14.33 30.87
C ASP A 82 -11.98 13.18 31.88
N ILE A 83 -12.82 13.31 32.92
CA ILE A 83 -13.05 12.28 33.93
C ILE A 83 -14.54 11.88 33.91
N PRO A 84 -14.89 10.59 33.76
CA PRO A 84 -16.29 10.15 33.80
C PRO A 84 -16.93 10.29 35.20
N ASP A 85 -18.27 10.44 35.27
CA ASP A 85 -18.98 10.41 36.56
C ASP A 85 -18.88 9.01 37.19
N ARG A 86 -18.57 8.97 38.48
CA ARG A 86 -18.26 7.76 39.27
C ARG A 86 -17.03 6.98 38.78
N ALA A 87 -16.10 7.64 38.07
CA ALA A 87 -14.85 7.01 37.67
C ALA A 87 -13.95 6.68 38.87
N ASP A 88 -13.24 5.56 38.75
CA ASP A 88 -12.11 5.18 39.58
C ASP A 88 -10.84 5.81 38.98
N VAL A 89 -10.30 6.81 39.68
CA VAL A 89 -9.10 7.54 39.31
C VAL A 89 -7.97 7.09 40.21
N TYR A 90 -6.85 6.74 39.63
CA TYR A 90 -5.68 6.22 40.33
C TYR A 90 -4.62 7.30 40.44
N ILE A 91 -4.00 7.39 41.61
CA ILE A 91 -2.88 8.29 41.90
C ILE A 91 -1.61 7.45 41.81
N ARG A 92 -0.71 7.84 40.91
CA ARG A 92 0.50 7.08 40.58
C ARG A 92 1.73 7.98 40.75
N HIS A 93 2.86 7.36 41.08
CA HIS A 93 4.15 8.04 41.11
C HIS A 93 4.58 8.46 39.70
N GLY A 94 5.12 9.68 39.60
CA GLY A 94 5.56 10.32 38.36
C GLY A 94 5.05 11.74 38.28
N THR A 95 5.80 12.62 37.62
CA THR A 95 5.44 14.03 37.47
C THR A 95 4.15 14.19 36.66
N SER A 96 3.24 15.01 37.16
CA SER A 96 2.05 15.39 36.40
C SER A 96 2.44 16.26 35.18
N GLN A 97 1.71 16.11 34.09
CA GLN A 97 1.98 16.78 32.82
C GLN A 97 0.74 17.54 32.36
N THR A 98 0.94 18.70 31.73
CA THR A 98 -0.18 19.44 31.11
C THR A 98 -0.55 18.82 29.75
N LYS A 99 -1.71 19.19 29.20
CA LYS A 99 -2.10 18.82 27.83
C LYS A 99 -1.05 19.27 26.82
N GLN A 100 -0.42 20.41 27.05
CA GLN A 100 0.65 20.92 26.18
C GLN A 100 1.91 20.05 26.27
N ASP A 101 2.34 19.67 27.47
CA ASP A 101 3.52 18.80 27.66
C ASP A 101 3.32 17.43 27.01
N MET A 102 2.15 16.82 27.24
CA MET A 102 1.79 15.54 26.63
C MET A 102 1.82 15.62 25.09
N ALA A 103 1.27 16.69 24.52
CA ALA A 103 1.27 16.91 23.07
C ALA A 103 2.69 17.15 22.51
N VAL A 104 3.54 17.85 23.25
CA VAL A 104 4.96 18.06 22.88
C VAL A 104 5.70 16.73 22.89
N LEU A 105 5.53 15.90 23.92
CA LEU A 105 6.16 14.58 24.03
C LEU A 105 5.67 13.64 22.92
N GLU A 106 4.37 13.65 22.62
CA GLU A 106 3.81 12.87 21.52
C GLU A 106 4.41 13.30 20.18
N ARG A 107 4.48 14.61 19.92
CA ARG A 107 5.12 15.14 18.70
C ARG A 107 6.59 14.76 18.63
N GLN A 108 7.35 14.91 19.71
CA GLN A 108 8.76 14.52 19.76
C GLN A 108 8.94 13.02 19.51
N ALA A 109 8.07 12.17 20.06
CA ALA A 109 8.10 10.73 19.81
C ALA A 109 7.76 10.40 18.34
N GLN A 110 6.81 11.10 17.73
CA GLN A 110 6.49 10.95 16.31
C GLN A 110 7.65 11.41 15.42
N GLU A 111 8.26 12.56 15.71
CA GLU A 111 9.43 13.08 15.00
C GLU A 111 10.64 12.14 15.14
N ALA A 112 10.87 11.57 16.32
CA ALA A 112 11.93 10.58 16.53
C ALA A 112 11.70 9.31 15.70
N LYS A 113 10.47 8.77 15.68
CA LYS A 113 10.10 7.63 14.82
C LYS A 113 10.25 7.95 13.34
N GLU A 114 9.94 9.18 12.94
CA GLU A 114 10.11 9.61 11.55
C GLU A 114 11.57 9.76 11.16
N ARG A 115 12.40 10.36 12.04
CA ARG A 115 13.86 10.42 11.84
C ARG A 115 14.47 9.03 11.74
N GLU A 116 14.08 8.11 12.61
CA GLU A 116 14.51 6.70 12.55
C GLU A 116 14.10 6.05 11.21
N ARG A 117 12.88 6.29 10.71
CA ARG A 117 12.44 5.82 9.40
C ARG A 117 13.21 6.44 8.23
N GLN A 118 13.65 7.69 8.34
CA GLN A 118 14.40 8.39 7.30
C GLN A 118 15.86 7.93 7.22
N ASP A 119 16.48 7.61 8.36
CA ASP A 119 17.86 7.14 8.45
C ASP A 119 18.02 5.64 8.20
N THR A 120 16.94 4.88 8.30
CA THR A 120 16.93 3.45 8.02
C THR A 120 16.30 3.10 6.68
N VAL A 121 16.78 2.02 6.07
CA VAL A 121 16.21 1.41 4.87
C VAL A 121 15.69 0.02 5.21
N ALA A 122 14.60 -0.37 4.55
CA ALA A 122 14.02 -1.70 4.72
C ALA A 122 14.75 -2.72 3.85
N CYS A 123 14.91 -3.94 4.37
CA CYS A 123 15.40 -5.06 3.58
C CYS A 123 14.46 -5.36 2.41
N THR A 124 15.05 -5.67 1.25
CA THR A 124 14.30 -6.02 0.03
C THR A 124 14.05 -7.52 -0.13
N HIS A 125 14.62 -8.35 0.74
CA HIS A 125 14.36 -9.79 0.73
C HIS A 125 12.95 -10.11 1.25
N PHE A 126 12.29 -11.08 0.62
CA PHE A 126 10.91 -11.44 0.97
C PHE A 126 10.80 -12.01 2.38
N GLY A 127 9.82 -11.51 3.14
CA GLY A 127 9.56 -11.93 4.51
C GLY A 127 10.53 -11.36 5.56
N CYS A 128 11.59 -10.65 5.15
CA CYS A 128 12.44 -9.93 6.10
C CYS A 128 11.77 -8.62 6.54
N ARG A 129 11.72 -8.37 7.85
CA ARG A 129 11.13 -7.14 8.44
C ARG A 129 12.18 -6.19 9.02
N ASN A 130 13.46 -6.50 8.81
CA ASN A 130 14.55 -5.70 9.35
C ASN A 130 14.67 -4.37 8.59
N ARG A 131 14.87 -3.30 9.36
CA ARG A 131 15.35 -2.01 8.89
C ARG A 131 16.77 -1.81 9.41
N PHE A 132 17.62 -1.21 8.60
CA PHE A 132 19.03 -0.99 8.94
C PHE A 132 19.51 0.35 8.40
N PRO A 133 20.57 0.96 8.97
CA PRO A 133 21.09 2.23 8.48
C PRO A 133 21.57 2.11 7.03
N LYS A 134 21.43 3.17 6.24
CA LYS A 134 21.84 3.19 4.82
C LYS A 134 23.29 2.78 4.58
N GLN A 135 24.17 3.04 5.54
CA GLN A 135 25.61 2.75 5.45
C GLN A 135 26.02 1.45 6.18
N GLY A 136 25.05 0.68 6.67
CA GLY A 136 25.29 -0.47 7.55
C GLY A 136 25.50 -0.05 9.02
N PRO A 137 25.76 -1.00 9.92
CA PRO A 137 25.97 -2.43 9.65
C PRO A 137 24.71 -3.11 9.13
N PHE A 138 24.89 -4.09 8.24
CA PHE A 138 23.80 -4.87 7.66
C PHE A 138 23.57 -6.11 8.52
N PRO A 139 22.38 -6.27 9.12
CA PRO A 139 22.10 -7.42 9.98
C PRO A 139 21.95 -8.72 9.18
N GLU A 140 22.12 -9.86 9.86
CA GLU A 140 21.75 -11.16 9.31
C GLU A 140 20.27 -11.20 8.91
N CYS A 141 19.99 -11.87 7.80
CA CYS A 141 18.69 -11.93 7.16
C CYS A 141 18.23 -13.36 7.05
N ARG A 142 17.03 -13.67 7.56
CA ARG A 142 16.30 -14.90 7.24
C ARG A 142 15.13 -14.54 6.35
N TYR A 143 15.12 -15.07 5.13
CA TYR A 143 14.19 -14.62 4.11
C TYR A 143 13.72 -15.74 3.17
N HIS A 144 12.73 -15.43 2.35
CA HIS A 144 12.20 -16.31 1.30
C HIS A 144 12.79 -15.93 -0.05
N LYS A 145 13.26 -16.92 -0.81
CA LYS A 145 13.86 -16.68 -2.14
C LYS A 145 12.83 -16.25 -3.19
N SER A 146 11.61 -16.75 -3.06
CA SER A 146 10.57 -16.65 -4.09
C SER A 146 9.37 -15.84 -3.58
N PRO A 147 8.55 -15.26 -4.48
CA PRO A 147 7.39 -14.44 -4.11
C PRO A 147 6.31 -15.24 -3.36
N PRO A 148 5.34 -14.55 -2.74
CA PRO A 148 4.22 -15.22 -2.09
C PRO A 148 3.17 -15.70 -3.09
N VAL A 149 2.39 -16.69 -2.70
CA VAL A 149 1.29 -17.29 -3.45
C VAL A 149 0.05 -17.23 -2.59
N PHE A 150 -1.04 -16.74 -3.18
CA PHE A 150 -2.37 -16.70 -2.57
C PHE A 150 -3.33 -17.47 -3.47
N HIS A 151 -3.78 -18.64 -3.00
CA HIS A 151 -4.67 -19.53 -3.76
C HIS A 151 -5.66 -20.19 -2.81
N GLU A 152 -6.96 -20.16 -3.15
CA GLU A 152 -8.02 -20.81 -2.37
C GLU A 152 -7.91 -20.53 -0.86
N THR A 153 -7.79 -19.25 -0.47
CA THR A 153 -7.60 -18.76 0.91
C THR A 153 -6.26 -19.09 1.58
N ALA A 154 -5.51 -20.06 1.06
CA ALA A 154 -4.18 -20.40 1.53
C ALA A 154 -3.15 -19.36 1.07
N LYS A 155 -2.24 -19.01 1.97
CA LYS A 155 -1.17 -18.02 1.80
C LYS A 155 0.16 -18.70 2.12
N PHE A 156 1.09 -18.69 1.20
CA PHE A 156 2.40 -19.32 1.39
C PHE A 156 3.47 -18.67 0.51
N TRP A 157 4.73 -19.03 0.73
CA TRP A 157 5.83 -18.59 -0.13
C TRP A 157 6.11 -19.65 -1.19
N SER A 158 6.34 -19.27 -2.45
CA SER A 158 6.60 -20.25 -3.53
C SER A 158 7.77 -21.18 -3.24
N CYS A 159 8.77 -20.72 -2.48
CA CYS A 159 9.91 -21.53 -2.04
C CYS A 159 9.59 -22.46 -0.85
N CYS A 160 8.42 -22.36 -0.25
CA CYS A 160 7.97 -23.13 0.92
C CYS A 160 6.48 -23.53 0.79
N PRO A 161 6.08 -24.30 -0.23
CA PRO A 161 4.66 -24.63 -0.50
C PRO A 161 4.00 -25.46 0.61
N GLN A 162 4.79 -26.12 1.45
CA GLN A 162 4.31 -26.90 2.60
C GLN A 162 3.96 -26.04 3.81
N LYS A 163 4.47 -24.80 3.89
CA LYS A 163 4.19 -23.87 5.00
C LYS A 163 3.04 -22.95 4.58
N LYS A 164 1.82 -23.46 4.67
CA LYS A 164 0.60 -22.71 4.35
C LYS A 164 0.01 -22.09 5.60
N ALA A 165 -0.42 -20.85 5.47
CA ALA A 165 -1.20 -20.12 6.45
C ALA A 165 -2.56 -19.76 5.85
N TYR A 166 -3.58 -19.66 6.69
CA TYR A 166 -4.93 -19.25 6.26
C TYR A 166 -5.26 -17.84 6.73
N ASP A 167 -4.56 -17.34 7.76
CA ASP A 167 -4.61 -15.95 8.23
C ASP A 167 -3.38 -15.14 7.78
N TRP A 168 -3.52 -13.82 7.77
CA TRP A 168 -2.46 -12.93 7.28
C TRP A 168 -1.26 -12.90 8.24
N GLU A 169 -1.52 -12.80 9.53
CA GLU A 169 -0.52 -12.76 10.59
C GLU A 169 0.35 -14.02 10.56
N ASP A 170 -0.29 -15.19 10.44
CA ASP A 170 0.39 -16.48 10.31
C ASP A 170 1.28 -16.54 9.07
N PHE A 171 0.78 -16.05 7.93
CA PHE A 171 1.56 -15.98 6.69
C PHE A 171 2.79 -15.09 6.84
N GLN A 172 2.63 -13.90 7.43
CA GLN A 172 3.75 -13.00 7.65
C GLN A 172 4.78 -13.61 8.61
N ASN A 173 4.34 -14.46 9.55
CA ASN A 173 5.19 -15.11 10.54
C ASN A 173 5.89 -16.39 10.03
N ILE A 174 5.63 -16.84 8.79
CA ILE A 174 6.33 -17.97 8.20
C ILE A 174 7.84 -17.66 8.14
N PRO A 175 8.71 -18.40 8.87
CA PRO A 175 10.13 -18.09 8.93
C PRO A 175 10.80 -18.32 7.57
N GLY A 176 11.69 -17.39 7.20
CA GLY A 176 12.49 -17.46 5.98
C GLY A 176 13.25 -18.78 5.84
N CYS A 177 13.29 -19.34 4.64
CA CYS A 177 14.00 -20.60 4.34
C CYS A 177 15.45 -20.42 3.90
N MET A 178 15.88 -19.18 3.66
CA MET A 178 17.26 -18.83 3.28
C MET A 178 17.87 -17.92 4.34
N THR A 179 19.20 -17.96 4.45
CA THR A 179 20.01 -17.06 5.25
C THR A 179 20.87 -16.17 4.34
N GLY A 180 21.18 -14.96 4.79
CA GLY A 180 22.03 -14.01 4.07
C GLY A 180 22.23 -12.72 4.84
N ILE A 181 22.66 -11.67 4.16
CA ILE A 181 22.82 -10.33 4.74
C ILE A 181 21.68 -9.45 4.22
N CYS A 182 21.12 -8.59 5.06
CA CYS A 182 20.06 -7.68 4.62
C CYS A 182 20.58 -6.71 3.54
N THR A 183 19.76 -6.46 2.52
CA THR A 183 20.13 -5.60 1.39
C THR A 183 19.01 -4.64 1.02
N ALA A 184 19.38 -3.40 0.68
CA ALA A 184 18.47 -2.36 0.20
C ALA A 184 18.35 -2.36 -1.34
N VAL A 185 19.16 -3.17 -2.03
CA VAL A 185 19.19 -3.27 -3.48
C VAL A 185 18.08 -4.21 -3.94
N LYS A 186 17.13 -3.69 -4.72
CA LYS A 186 16.13 -4.55 -5.40
C LYS A 186 16.80 -5.24 -6.58
N GLU A 187 16.72 -6.57 -6.62
CA GLU A 187 17.13 -7.34 -7.80
C GLU A 187 16.16 -7.03 -8.96
N THR A 188 16.68 -6.41 -10.02
CA THR A 188 15.91 -5.91 -11.18
C THR A 188 15.46 -6.98 -12.16
N GLU A 189 16.09 -8.17 -12.16
CA GLU A 189 15.90 -9.16 -13.24
C GLU A 189 15.14 -10.44 -12.81
N GLY A 190 14.84 -10.64 -11.51
CA GLY A 190 14.39 -11.95 -11.01
C GLY A 190 13.08 -12.02 -10.23
N LYS A 191 12.41 -10.89 -9.96
CA LYS A 191 11.31 -10.85 -8.98
C LYS A 191 10.03 -10.28 -9.57
N GLN A 192 9.42 -11.01 -10.50
CA GLN A 192 8.04 -10.74 -10.89
C GLN A 192 7.09 -11.24 -9.80
N PHE A 193 6.34 -10.31 -9.21
CA PHE A 193 5.21 -10.61 -8.36
C PHE A 193 4.10 -11.20 -9.25
N LEU A 194 3.83 -12.51 -9.12
CA LEU A 194 2.89 -13.23 -9.97
C LEU A 194 1.41 -12.99 -9.61
N GLY A 195 1.12 -12.17 -8.60
CA GLY A 195 -0.25 -11.78 -8.23
C GLY A 195 -0.52 -10.32 -8.57
N GLY A 196 -1.69 -9.97 -9.08
CA GLY A 196 -2.15 -8.57 -9.16
C GLY A 196 -1.38 -7.59 -10.04
N THR A 197 -0.28 -7.98 -10.67
CA THR A 197 0.40 -7.16 -11.68
C THR A 197 -0.36 -7.29 -13.00
N ASP A 198 -0.76 -6.17 -13.61
CA ASP A 198 -1.50 -6.17 -14.87
C ASP A 198 -0.58 -6.68 -16.00
N LEU A 199 -0.56 -8.00 -16.18
CA LEU A 199 0.22 -8.69 -17.22
C LEU A 199 -0.18 -8.24 -18.64
N ARG A 200 -1.27 -7.47 -18.78
CA ARG A 200 -1.73 -6.92 -20.05
C ARG A 200 -0.73 -5.97 -20.69
N GLU A 201 0.07 -5.27 -19.91
CA GLU A 201 1.13 -4.39 -20.42
C GLU A 201 2.35 -5.21 -20.92
N GLN A 202 2.62 -6.36 -20.30
CA GLN A 202 3.72 -7.26 -20.66
C GLN A 202 3.36 -8.26 -21.78
N ALA A 203 2.07 -8.52 -22.01
CA ALA A 203 1.59 -9.40 -23.07
C ALA A 203 1.78 -8.84 -24.49
N GLY A 204 2.44 -7.68 -24.63
CA GLY A 204 2.43 -6.88 -25.85
C GLY A 204 1.07 -6.24 -26.07
N GLU A 205 0.97 -5.27 -26.97
CA GLU A 205 -0.31 -4.76 -27.47
C GLU A 205 -1.19 -5.97 -27.83
N GLY A 206 -2.14 -6.30 -26.95
CA GLY A 206 -3.03 -7.42 -27.17
C GLY A 206 -3.64 -7.26 -28.56
N THR A 207 -3.57 -8.31 -29.37
CA THR A 207 -4.12 -8.34 -30.74
C THR A 207 -5.40 -7.50 -30.77
N PRO A 208 -5.45 -6.39 -31.53
CA PRO A 208 -6.59 -5.49 -31.50
C PRO A 208 -7.87 -6.29 -31.63
N LEU A 209 -8.77 -6.14 -30.67
CA LEU A 209 -10.07 -6.82 -30.69
C LEU A 209 -10.72 -6.48 -32.03
N LYS A 210 -10.95 -7.50 -32.86
CA LYS A 210 -11.60 -7.33 -34.16
C LYS A 210 -12.98 -6.75 -33.91
N SER A 211 -13.32 -5.64 -34.58
CA SER A 211 -14.67 -5.08 -34.47
C SER A 211 -15.69 -6.08 -35.04
N ILE A 212 -16.95 -5.95 -34.62
CA ILE A 212 -18.03 -6.77 -35.19
C ILE A 212 -18.14 -6.55 -36.71
N ASP A 213 -17.85 -5.34 -37.18
CA ASP A 213 -17.82 -5.00 -38.60
C ASP A 213 -16.68 -5.69 -39.34
N ASP A 214 -15.50 -5.82 -38.73
CA ASP A 214 -14.39 -6.59 -39.31
C ASP A 214 -14.71 -8.08 -39.41
N PHE A 215 -15.43 -8.63 -38.42
CA PHE A 215 -15.89 -10.01 -38.45
C PHE A 215 -16.93 -10.23 -39.56
N ASN A 216 -17.95 -9.39 -39.64
CA ASN A 216 -19.01 -9.48 -40.65
C ASN A 216 -18.44 -9.34 -42.07
N ARG A 217 -17.46 -8.45 -42.27
CA ARG A 217 -16.78 -8.26 -43.55
C ARG A 217 -15.90 -9.43 -43.94
N ALA A 218 -15.12 -9.96 -43.00
CA ALA A 218 -14.33 -11.17 -43.25
C ALA A 218 -15.26 -12.32 -43.68
N GLN A 219 -16.39 -12.52 -43.00
CA GLN A 219 -17.39 -13.53 -43.36
C GLN A 219 -17.98 -13.30 -44.77
N ALA A 220 -18.36 -12.06 -45.11
CA ALA A 220 -18.86 -11.72 -46.45
C ALA A 220 -17.84 -11.96 -47.58
N ALA A 221 -16.55 -11.90 -47.26
CA ALA A 221 -15.43 -12.14 -48.16
C ALA A 221 -14.87 -13.58 -48.09
N GLY A 222 -15.68 -14.56 -47.66
CA GLY A 222 -15.27 -15.97 -47.62
C GLY A 222 -14.33 -16.33 -46.46
N GLY A 223 -14.30 -15.51 -45.41
CA GLY A 223 -13.48 -15.71 -44.19
C GLY A 223 -12.12 -15.02 -44.21
N SER A 224 -11.76 -14.30 -45.30
CA SER A 224 -10.45 -13.64 -45.38
C SER A 224 -10.33 -12.46 -44.41
N ALA A 225 -9.25 -12.46 -43.63
CA ALA A 225 -8.89 -11.33 -42.77
C ALA A 225 -8.31 -10.14 -43.56
N ALA A 226 -8.02 -10.29 -44.86
CA ALA A 226 -7.51 -9.23 -45.72
C ALA A 226 -8.59 -8.24 -46.17
N ALA A 227 -9.85 -8.66 -46.28
CA ALA A 227 -10.96 -7.78 -46.68
C ALA A 227 -11.08 -6.50 -45.82
N PRO A 228 -11.16 -6.58 -44.47
CA PRO A 228 -11.22 -5.38 -43.63
C PRO A 228 -9.91 -4.57 -43.60
N VAL A 229 -8.78 -5.16 -44.01
CA VAL A 229 -7.50 -4.45 -44.10
C VAL A 229 -7.44 -3.62 -45.38
N LEU A 230 -7.87 -4.18 -46.52
CA LEU A 230 -7.88 -3.49 -47.81
C LEU A 230 -8.88 -2.33 -47.83
N GLU A 231 -10.04 -2.47 -47.18
CA GLU A 231 -11.02 -1.39 -47.08
C GLU A 231 -10.52 -0.22 -46.21
N ARG A 232 -9.91 -0.53 -45.05
CA ARG A 232 -9.27 0.50 -44.21
C ARG A 232 -8.14 1.21 -44.96
N LEU A 233 -7.33 0.47 -45.71
CA LEU A 233 -6.28 1.04 -46.55
C LEU A 233 -6.87 1.95 -47.63
N ALA A 234 -7.98 1.57 -48.26
CA ALA A 234 -8.67 2.43 -49.23
C ALA A 234 -9.10 3.76 -48.62
N GLY A 235 -9.68 3.74 -47.41
CA GLY A 235 -10.07 4.96 -46.69
C GLY A 235 -8.88 5.87 -46.34
N VAL A 236 -7.78 5.29 -45.85
CA VAL A 236 -6.56 6.06 -45.56
C VAL A 236 -5.96 6.67 -46.82
N LEU A 237 -5.93 5.93 -47.93
CA LEU A 237 -5.41 6.44 -49.19
C LEU A 237 -6.31 7.54 -49.77
N GLU A 238 -7.63 7.44 -49.61
CA GLU A 238 -8.58 8.49 -49.98
C GLU A 238 -8.35 9.78 -49.18
N GLU A 239 -8.10 9.69 -47.87
CA GLU A 239 -7.71 10.84 -47.03
C GLU A 239 -6.37 11.46 -47.47
N LEU A 240 -5.46 10.65 -48.03
CA LEU A 240 -4.18 11.10 -48.60
C LEU A 240 -4.32 11.64 -50.04
N GLY A 241 -5.54 11.71 -50.59
CA GLY A 241 -5.83 12.25 -51.91
C GLY A 241 -5.70 11.25 -53.07
N ILE A 242 -5.63 9.94 -52.78
CA ILE A 242 -5.64 8.88 -53.79
C ILE A 242 -7.09 8.44 -54.01
N GLU A 243 -7.59 8.63 -55.23
CA GLU A 243 -8.96 8.27 -55.59
C GLU A 243 -9.27 6.79 -55.35
N LYS A 244 -10.44 6.52 -54.78
CA LYS A 244 -10.92 5.17 -54.49
C LYS A 244 -11.01 4.29 -55.74
N GLU A 245 -11.30 4.88 -56.90
CA GLU A 245 -11.34 4.19 -58.19
C GLU A 245 -9.96 3.68 -58.60
N LEU A 246 -8.90 4.47 -58.38
CA LEU A 246 -7.53 4.06 -58.66
C LEU A 246 -7.11 2.88 -57.77
N PHE A 247 -7.48 2.92 -56.49
CA PHE A 247 -7.25 1.81 -55.57
C PHE A 247 -7.97 0.52 -56.01
N GLN A 248 -9.21 0.64 -56.47
CA GLN A 248 -9.98 -0.50 -57.00
C GLN A 248 -9.35 -1.06 -58.28
N GLN A 249 -8.87 -0.22 -59.19
CA GLN A 249 -8.18 -0.67 -60.40
C GLN A 249 -6.90 -1.46 -60.06
N VAL A 250 -6.10 -0.98 -59.10
CA VAL A 250 -4.88 -1.66 -58.64
C VAL A 250 -5.21 -3.01 -58.02
N THR A 251 -6.16 -3.05 -57.08
CA THR A 251 -6.53 -4.30 -56.39
C THR A 251 -7.17 -5.32 -57.34
N ASN A 252 -8.00 -4.88 -58.29
CA ASN A 252 -8.57 -5.75 -59.32
C ASN A 252 -7.51 -6.24 -60.30
N GLY A 253 -6.53 -5.41 -60.67
CA GLY A 253 -5.41 -5.82 -61.52
C GLY A 253 -4.59 -6.94 -60.89
N ILE A 254 -4.25 -6.81 -59.60
CA ILE A 254 -3.54 -7.87 -58.85
C ILE A 254 -4.42 -9.12 -58.73
N ARG A 255 -5.72 -8.97 -58.46
CA ARG A 255 -6.67 -10.09 -58.38
C ARG A 255 -6.72 -10.88 -59.69
N GLU A 256 -6.80 -10.22 -60.84
CA GLU A 256 -6.81 -10.87 -62.16
C GLU A 256 -5.46 -11.55 -62.48
N GLU A 257 -4.35 -10.94 -62.08
CA GLU A 257 -3.03 -11.58 -62.20
C GLU A 257 -2.96 -12.87 -61.38
N LYS A 258 -3.45 -12.88 -60.14
CA LYS A 258 -3.50 -14.08 -59.30
C LYS A 258 -4.46 -15.14 -59.83
N ARG A 259 -5.59 -14.74 -60.43
CA ARG A 259 -6.50 -15.67 -61.12
C ARG A 259 -5.83 -16.37 -62.28
N ARG A 260 -5.05 -15.64 -63.09
CA ARG A 260 -4.26 -16.22 -64.20
C ARG A 260 -3.19 -17.20 -63.69
N SER A 261 -2.68 -17.00 -62.48
CA SER A 261 -1.72 -17.89 -61.82
C SER A 261 -2.37 -19.11 -61.14
N GLY A 262 -3.69 -19.32 -61.31
CA GLY A 262 -4.40 -20.54 -60.90
C GLY A 262 -5.13 -20.47 -59.56
N ILE A 263 -5.17 -19.31 -58.90
CA ILE A 263 -5.88 -19.13 -57.62
C ILE A 263 -7.35 -18.79 -57.90
N THR A 264 -8.26 -19.58 -57.34
CA THR A 264 -9.70 -19.46 -57.61
C THR A 264 -10.54 -19.13 -56.38
N GLY A 265 -10.02 -19.34 -55.17
CA GLY A 265 -10.72 -19.03 -53.92
C GLY A 265 -10.71 -17.53 -53.61
N GLU A 266 -11.88 -16.93 -53.34
CA GLU A 266 -12.00 -15.48 -53.08
C GLU A 266 -11.22 -15.04 -51.83
N ALA A 267 -11.21 -15.84 -50.78
CA ALA A 267 -10.45 -15.54 -49.56
C ALA A 267 -8.93 -15.55 -49.81
N GLU A 268 -8.45 -16.54 -50.56
CA GLU A 268 -7.04 -16.68 -50.92
C GLU A 268 -6.59 -15.58 -51.88
N LEU A 269 -7.45 -15.20 -52.83
CA LEU A 269 -7.20 -14.07 -53.74
C LEU A 269 -7.02 -12.78 -52.95
N LEU A 270 -7.87 -12.49 -51.98
CA LEU A 270 -7.79 -11.28 -51.16
C LEU A 270 -6.54 -11.26 -50.28
N ASP A 271 -6.16 -12.39 -49.69
CA ASP A 271 -4.93 -12.51 -48.92
C ASP A 271 -3.70 -12.24 -49.80
N GLN A 272 -3.67 -12.79 -51.02
CA GLN A 272 -2.58 -12.53 -51.96
C GLN A 272 -2.55 -11.09 -52.49
N VAL A 273 -3.70 -10.47 -52.71
CA VAL A 273 -3.78 -9.05 -53.07
C VAL A 273 -3.19 -8.19 -51.95
N LYS A 274 -3.52 -8.48 -50.69
CA LYS A 274 -2.95 -7.78 -49.53
C LYS A 274 -1.44 -7.94 -49.46
N GLU A 275 -0.92 -9.16 -49.57
CA GLU A 275 0.53 -9.40 -49.46
C GLU A 275 1.31 -8.71 -50.59
N GLU A 276 0.83 -8.79 -51.83
CA GLU A 276 1.50 -8.16 -52.97
C GLU A 276 1.41 -6.63 -52.93
N LEU A 277 0.24 -6.07 -52.62
CA LEU A 277 0.06 -4.62 -52.48
C LEU A 277 0.93 -4.09 -51.34
N GLY A 278 0.96 -4.79 -50.19
CA GLY A 278 1.79 -4.44 -49.06
C GLY A 278 3.29 -4.42 -49.39
N ALA A 279 3.77 -5.41 -50.17
CA ALA A 279 5.15 -5.45 -50.64
C ALA A 279 5.49 -4.26 -51.55
N LYS A 280 4.61 -3.92 -52.51
CA LYS A 280 4.79 -2.79 -53.43
C LYS A 280 4.80 -1.45 -52.68
N LEU A 281 3.85 -1.24 -51.76
CA LEU A 281 3.80 -0.02 -50.93
C LEU A 281 5.05 0.12 -50.05
N LYS A 282 5.50 -0.97 -49.41
CA LYS A 282 6.72 -0.97 -48.61
C LYS A 282 7.95 -0.59 -49.44
N ALA A 283 8.05 -1.10 -50.67
CA ALA A 283 9.14 -0.75 -51.58
C ALA A 283 9.10 0.74 -51.97
N ALA A 284 7.92 1.28 -52.31
CA ALA A 284 7.74 2.68 -52.65
C ALA A 284 8.11 3.61 -51.48
N VAL A 285 7.61 3.34 -50.27
CA VAL A 285 7.93 4.13 -49.07
C VAL A 285 9.42 4.07 -48.74
N LYS A 286 10.06 2.92 -48.89
CA LYS A 286 11.52 2.79 -48.75
C LYS A 286 12.27 3.64 -49.78
N ALA A 287 11.83 3.66 -51.04
CA ALA A 287 12.46 4.46 -52.09
C ALA A 287 12.38 5.96 -51.77
N ILE A 288 11.20 6.43 -51.34
CA ILE A 288 11.00 7.82 -50.89
C ILE A 288 11.92 8.14 -49.71
N ALA A 289 12.01 7.26 -48.70
CA ALA A 289 12.90 7.45 -47.56
C ALA A 289 14.37 7.55 -47.97
N VAL A 290 14.83 6.69 -48.89
CA VAL A 290 16.20 6.74 -49.42
C VAL A 290 16.47 8.04 -50.17
N GLU A 291 15.51 8.53 -50.95
CA GLU A 291 15.62 9.80 -51.67
C GLU A 291 15.71 11.00 -50.71
N GLN A 292 14.83 11.05 -49.71
CA GLN A 292 14.85 12.12 -48.69
C GLN A 292 16.13 12.12 -47.85
N LEU A 293 16.69 10.94 -47.57
CA LEU A 293 17.95 10.80 -46.83
C LEU A 293 19.19 11.09 -47.70
N ARG A 294 19.08 11.06 -49.03
CA ARG A 294 20.15 11.45 -49.97
C ARG A 294 20.26 12.96 -50.18
N ILE A 295 19.23 13.73 -49.81
CA ILE A 295 19.17 15.19 -49.99
C ILE A 295 19.73 15.94 -48.76
N LYS A 296 20.26 15.22 -47.76
CA LYS A 296 21.06 15.77 -46.64
C LYS A 296 22.50 15.32 -46.74
#